data_AF-A0A928W2Q2-F1
#
_entry.id   AF-A0A928W2Q2-F1
#
_cell.length_a   1.000
_cell.length_b   1.000
_cell.length_c   1.000
_cell.angle_alpha   90.00
_cell.angle_beta   90.00
_cell.angle_gamma   90.00
#
_symmetry.space_group_name_H-M   'P 1'
#
loop_
_entity.id
_entity.type
_entity.pdbx_description
1 polymer ?
#
loop_
_entity_poly.entity_id
_entity_poly.type
_entity_poly.pdbx_seq_one_letter_code
_entity_poly.pdbx_strand_id
1 'polypeptide(L)'
;MLIFIKADSIVAFDDSDIFASAPEGQGGDITLDTSAFFAENFTLNSLTDDPEDLEDNNRSDLNATGAVSSGAVEIPDVSFIQNSLTELPDNSLNTDELVANSCVVPAGDRSQGKFIITGGESLPVRPGDNLPSKYPTGEIRGASKDNTNSWQPGDPIIEPQDAYRLANGKMVLSRECSQ
;
A
#
# COMPACT_ATOMS: atom_id res chain seq x y z
N MET A 1 36.44 7.05 -24.48
CA MET A 1 36.62 6.18 -23.29
C MET A 1 35.39 5.28 -23.20
N LEU A 2 35.48 4.08 -22.62
CA LEU A 2 34.32 3.21 -22.41
C LEU A 2 34.29 2.78 -20.95
N ILE A 3 33.16 2.98 -20.28
CA ILE A 3 32.84 2.36 -18.99
C ILE A 3 31.93 1.18 -19.28
N PHE A 4 32.40 -0.03 -18.97
CA PHE A 4 31.65 -1.26 -19.13
C PHE A 4 31.48 -1.94 -17.77
N ILE A 5 30.26 -2.01 -17.28
CA ILE A 5 29.93 -2.65 -15.99
C ILE A 5 29.08 -3.88 -16.28
N LYS A 6 29.54 -5.04 -15.81
CA LYS A 6 28.81 -6.31 -15.92
C LYS A 6 28.42 -6.81 -14.54
N ALA A 7 27.13 -7.01 -14.32
CA ALA A 7 26.57 -7.47 -13.06
C ALA A 7 25.23 -8.17 -13.29
N ASP A 8 24.72 -8.91 -12.30
CA ASP A 8 23.37 -9.47 -12.39
C ASP A 8 22.31 -8.36 -12.25
N SER A 9 22.53 -7.44 -11.31
CA SER A 9 21.74 -6.25 -11.05
C SER A 9 22.63 -5.12 -10.53
N ILE A 10 22.30 -3.88 -10.87
CA ILE A 10 22.94 -2.69 -10.29
C ILE A 10 21.88 -1.91 -9.53
N VAL A 11 22.20 -1.52 -8.30
CA VAL A 11 21.35 -0.67 -7.46
C VAL A 11 22.20 0.48 -6.95
N ALA A 12 21.80 1.69 -7.28
CA ALA A 12 22.47 2.94 -6.91
C ALA A 12 21.54 3.75 -5.98
N PHE A 13 22.13 4.30 -4.93
CA PHE A 13 21.43 5.03 -3.87
C PHE A 13 22.21 6.28 -3.49
N ASP A 14 21.52 7.24 -2.88
CA ASP A 14 22.09 8.53 -2.51
C ASP A 14 22.83 9.14 -3.72
N ASP A 15 24.02 9.70 -3.50
CA ASP A 15 24.88 10.39 -4.47
C ASP A 15 25.78 9.41 -5.27
N SER A 16 25.20 8.30 -5.75
CA SER A 16 25.96 7.27 -6.46
C SER A 16 26.04 7.56 -7.96
N ASP A 17 27.21 8.01 -8.40
CA ASP A 17 27.39 8.48 -9.78
C ASP A 17 28.32 7.63 -10.65
N ILE A 18 28.02 7.62 -11.95
CA ILE A 18 28.84 6.99 -12.98
C ILE A 18 29.09 8.00 -14.11
N PHE A 19 30.29 8.58 -14.12
CA PHE A 19 30.69 9.59 -15.10
C PHE A 19 31.75 9.10 -16.08
N ALA A 20 31.44 9.29 -17.36
CA ALA A 20 32.39 9.22 -18.46
C ALA A 20 32.55 10.58 -19.15
N SER A 21 32.34 11.68 -18.42
CA SER A 21 32.31 13.03 -18.96
C SER A 21 33.70 13.55 -19.37
N ALA A 22 33.75 14.46 -20.36
CA ALA A 22 34.98 15.02 -20.90
C ALA A 22 34.86 16.54 -21.14
N PRO A 23 35.33 17.40 -20.20
CA PRO A 23 35.18 18.85 -20.28
C PRO A 23 35.85 19.51 -21.51
N GLU A 24 36.91 18.90 -22.05
CA GLU A 24 37.65 19.41 -23.21
C GLU A 24 37.65 18.45 -24.41
N GLY A 25 36.82 17.39 -24.37
CA GLY A 25 36.93 16.28 -25.31
C GLY A 25 35.61 15.63 -25.67
N GLN A 26 35.71 14.44 -26.27
CA GLN A 26 34.56 13.57 -26.48
C GLN A 26 34.27 12.78 -25.19
N GLY A 27 33.03 12.81 -24.74
CA GLY A 27 32.54 11.99 -23.63
C GLY A 27 32.65 10.50 -23.97
N GLY A 28 32.88 9.68 -22.96
CA GLY A 28 32.97 8.24 -23.10
C GLY A 28 31.61 7.57 -23.14
N ASP A 29 31.56 6.40 -23.78
CA ASP A 29 30.36 5.56 -23.76
C ASP A 29 30.24 4.84 -22.40
N ILE A 30 29.02 4.61 -21.95
CA ILE A 30 28.69 3.85 -20.74
C ILE A 30 27.74 2.72 -21.14
N THR A 31 28.13 1.48 -20.82
CA THR A 31 27.27 0.30 -21.02
C THR A 31 27.12 -0.45 -19.71
N LEU A 32 25.89 -0.55 -19.23
CA LEU A 32 25.52 -1.38 -18.09
C LEU A 32 24.98 -2.73 -18.58
N ASP A 33 25.85 -3.73 -18.71
CA ASP A 33 25.51 -5.11 -19.07
C ASP A 33 24.96 -5.85 -17.84
N THR A 34 23.71 -5.55 -17.51
CA THR A 34 22.99 -6.07 -16.35
C THR A 34 21.54 -6.37 -16.69
N SER A 35 20.90 -7.26 -15.93
CA SER A 35 19.47 -7.57 -16.12
C SER A 35 18.56 -6.44 -15.61
N ALA A 36 19.04 -5.66 -14.64
CA ALA A 36 18.30 -4.54 -14.09
C ALA A 36 19.25 -3.45 -13.55
N PHE A 37 18.81 -2.21 -13.69
CA PHE A 37 19.41 -1.02 -13.11
C PHE A 37 18.32 -0.25 -12.37
N PHE A 38 18.52 -0.06 -11.06
CA PHE A 38 17.65 0.77 -10.22
C PHE A 38 18.49 1.86 -9.60
N ALA A 39 18.00 3.08 -9.67
CA ALA A 39 18.72 4.25 -9.21
C ALA A 39 17.75 5.19 -8.51
N GLU A 40 18.15 5.66 -7.34
CA GLU A 40 17.35 6.58 -6.54
C GLU A 40 17.21 7.92 -7.28
N ASN A 41 15.96 8.36 -7.44
CA ASN A 41 15.61 9.63 -8.09
C ASN A 41 16.24 9.85 -9.48
N PHE A 42 16.60 8.76 -10.16
CA PHE A 42 17.24 8.84 -11.48
C PHE A 42 16.30 9.47 -12.50
N THR A 43 16.85 10.44 -13.25
CA THR A 43 16.17 11.04 -14.39
C THR A 43 17.06 10.96 -15.61
N LEU A 44 16.45 10.85 -16.80
CA LEU A 44 17.20 10.88 -18.06
C LEU A 44 17.93 12.21 -18.31
N ASN A 45 17.59 13.28 -17.57
CA ASN A 45 18.28 14.56 -17.67
C ASN A 45 19.73 14.47 -17.18
N SER A 46 20.02 13.57 -16.23
CA SER A 46 21.38 13.27 -15.74
C SER A 46 22.38 12.99 -16.86
N LEU A 47 21.90 12.41 -17.96
CA LEU A 47 22.69 12.04 -19.13
C LEU A 47 23.30 13.25 -19.85
N THR A 48 22.74 14.44 -19.65
CA THR A 48 23.05 15.67 -20.39
C THR A 48 23.32 16.89 -19.50
N ASP A 49 23.08 16.78 -18.20
CA ASP A 49 23.31 17.86 -17.23
C ASP A 49 24.82 18.16 -17.06
N ASP A 50 25.13 19.36 -16.56
CA ASP A 50 26.50 19.74 -16.21
C ASP A 50 27.00 18.79 -15.10
N PRO A 51 28.16 18.12 -15.25
CA PRO A 51 28.71 17.27 -14.21
C PRO A 51 28.83 17.96 -12.83
N GLU A 52 28.98 19.28 -12.79
CA GLU A 52 29.03 20.02 -11.52
C GLU A 52 27.67 20.08 -10.79
N ASP A 53 26.55 19.94 -11.50
CA ASP A 53 25.19 19.90 -10.92
C ASP A 53 24.77 18.49 -10.48
N LEU A 54 25.61 17.48 -10.76
CA LEU A 54 25.33 16.08 -10.50
C LEU A 54 25.91 15.58 -9.17
N GLU A 55 26.81 16.34 -8.56
CA GLU A 55 27.40 16.00 -7.27
C GLU A 55 26.61 16.65 -6.11
N ASP A 56 26.60 16.03 -4.93
CA ASP A 56 25.93 16.50 -3.72
C ASP A 56 24.42 16.79 -3.88
N ASN A 57 23.76 16.08 -4.79
CA ASN A 57 22.35 16.28 -5.14
C ASN A 57 21.44 15.15 -4.60
N ASN A 58 22.03 14.15 -3.94
CA ASN A 58 21.34 13.07 -3.23
C ASN A 58 20.46 12.22 -4.17
N ARG A 59 20.90 12.06 -5.41
CA ARG A 59 20.33 11.20 -6.46
C ARG A 59 21.48 10.51 -7.17
N SER A 60 21.16 9.39 -7.82
CA SER A 60 22.15 8.64 -8.57
C SER A 60 22.15 9.07 -10.02
N ASP A 61 23.31 9.41 -10.58
CA ASP A 61 23.42 9.97 -11.93
C ASP A 61 24.34 9.18 -12.87
N LEU A 62 24.02 9.27 -14.17
CA LEU A 62 24.84 8.74 -15.26
C LEU A 62 25.13 9.89 -16.20
N ASN A 63 26.39 10.15 -16.52
CA ASN A 63 26.75 11.25 -17.42
C ASN A 63 27.87 10.87 -18.38
N ALA A 64 27.62 11.05 -19.68
CA ALA A 64 28.56 10.76 -20.76
C ALA A 64 28.83 12.02 -21.61
N THR A 65 28.60 13.22 -21.05
CA THR A 65 28.72 14.46 -21.81
C THR A 65 30.17 14.76 -22.20
N GLY A 66 30.37 15.42 -23.33
CA GLY A 66 31.68 15.92 -23.70
C GLY A 66 31.58 17.19 -24.53
N ALA A 67 32.52 18.11 -24.36
CA ALA A 67 32.51 19.40 -25.05
C ALA A 67 32.59 19.29 -26.59
N VAL A 68 33.23 18.22 -27.11
CA VAL A 68 33.29 17.96 -28.56
C VAL A 68 32.08 17.14 -29.02
N SER A 69 31.70 16.13 -28.24
CA SER A 69 30.54 15.27 -28.47
C SER A 69 30.27 14.40 -27.25
N SER A 70 29.01 14.12 -26.93
CA SER A 70 28.64 13.16 -25.88
C SER A 70 28.83 11.71 -26.35
N GLY A 71 29.16 10.83 -25.39
CA GLY A 71 29.11 9.38 -25.57
C GLY A 71 27.69 8.83 -25.43
N ALA A 72 27.51 7.56 -25.80
CA ALA A 72 26.25 6.85 -25.65
C ALA A 72 26.13 6.23 -24.25
N VAL A 73 24.92 6.24 -23.68
CA VAL A 73 24.61 5.55 -22.42
C VAL A 73 23.57 4.47 -22.68
N GLU A 74 23.95 3.22 -22.44
CA GLU A 74 23.10 2.04 -22.59
C GLU A 74 22.78 1.45 -21.22
N ILE A 75 21.50 1.52 -20.83
CA ILE A 75 20.95 0.95 -19.59
C ILE A 75 19.88 -0.11 -19.92
N PRO A 76 19.66 -1.12 -19.06
CA PRO A 76 18.64 -2.14 -19.29
C PRO A 76 17.22 -1.55 -19.28
N ASP A 77 16.34 -2.10 -20.12
CA ASP A 77 14.91 -1.80 -20.07
C ASP A 77 14.22 -2.59 -18.95
N VAL A 78 13.75 -1.88 -17.93
CA VAL A 78 13.02 -2.43 -16.78
C VAL A 78 11.50 -2.19 -16.86
N SER A 79 10.97 -1.85 -18.03
CA SER A 79 9.53 -1.62 -18.26
C SER A 79 8.64 -2.80 -17.82
N PHE A 80 9.17 -4.03 -17.82
CA PHE A 80 8.45 -5.21 -17.34
C PHE A 80 8.04 -5.13 -15.85
N ILE A 81 8.75 -4.35 -15.03
CA ILE A 81 8.45 -4.22 -13.58
C ILE A 81 7.25 -3.33 -13.35
N GLN A 82 7.17 -2.19 -14.04
CA GLN A 82 6.02 -1.26 -13.92
C GLN A 82 4.71 -1.97 -14.29
N ASN A 83 4.77 -2.89 -15.24
CA ASN A 83 3.62 -3.68 -15.68
C ASN A 83 3.22 -4.80 -14.70
N SER A 84 3.99 -5.05 -13.64
CA SER A 84 3.74 -6.10 -12.64
C SER A 84 3.39 -5.55 -11.25
N LEU A 85 3.46 -4.24 -11.03
CA LEU A 85 3.07 -3.61 -9.78
C LEU A 85 1.57 -3.31 -9.81
N THR A 86 0.77 -4.04 -9.03
CA THR A 86 -0.64 -3.73 -8.84
C THR A 86 -0.75 -2.53 -7.90
N GLU A 87 -1.32 -1.42 -8.37
CA GLU A 87 -1.61 -0.28 -7.49
C GLU A 87 -2.53 -0.72 -6.35
N LEU A 88 -2.19 -0.30 -5.13
CA LEU A 88 -3.04 -0.52 -3.96
C LEU A 88 -4.33 0.30 -4.14
N PRO A 89 -5.51 -0.28 -3.90
CA PRO A 89 -6.76 0.48 -3.98
C PRO A 89 -6.78 1.63 -2.96
N ASP A 90 -7.01 2.86 -3.44
CA ASP A 90 -7.04 4.08 -2.61
C ASP A 90 -8.01 4.01 -1.42
N ASN A 91 -9.01 3.14 -1.49
CA ASN A 91 -10.11 3.04 -0.51
C ASN A 91 -10.30 1.62 0.03
N SER A 92 -9.23 0.85 0.23
CA SER A 92 -9.36 -0.53 0.77
C SER A 92 -10.01 -0.57 2.16
N LEU A 93 -10.05 0.54 2.91
CA LEU A 93 -10.58 0.61 4.26
C LEU A 93 -11.37 1.91 4.47
N ASN A 94 -12.67 1.80 4.76
CA ASN A 94 -13.48 2.90 5.25
C ASN A 94 -13.51 2.85 6.79
N THR A 95 -12.77 3.73 7.45
CA THR A 95 -12.65 3.74 8.92
C THR A 95 -13.96 4.05 9.63
N ASP A 96 -14.84 4.86 9.00
CA ASP A 96 -16.18 5.18 9.52
C ASP A 96 -17.07 3.93 9.57
N GLU A 97 -16.77 2.96 8.73
CA GLU A 97 -17.45 1.68 8.66
C GLU A 97 -16.80 0.58 9.50
N LEU A 98 -15.52 0.75 9.86
CA LEU A 98 -14.73 -0.23 10.58
C LEU A 98 -14.88 -0.07 12.09
N VAL A 99 -15.07 1.14 12.61
CA VAL A 99 -15.18 1.38 14.06
C VAL A 99 -16.63 1.27 14.49
N ALA A 100 -16.94 0.28 15.33
CA ALA A 100 -18.26 0.19 15.94
C ALA A 100 -18.39 1.22 17.07
N ASN A 101 -19.34 2.14 16.95
CA ASN A 101 -19.69 3.11 18.02
C ASN A 101 -20.36 2.46 19.25
N SER A 102 -20.53 1.14 19.23
CA SER A 102 -21.09 0.35 20.32
C SER A 102 -20.14 -0.78 20.70
N CYS A 103 -20.19 -1.21 21.95
CA CYS A 103 -19.55 -2.46 22.36
C CYS A 103 -20.25 -3.65 21.69
N VAL A 104 -19.50 -4.71 21.41
CA VAL A 104 -20.02 -5.96 20.83
C VAL A 104 -20.32 -6.94 21.96
N VAL A 105 -21.53 -7.49 21.98
CA VAL A 105 -21.87 -8.64 22.82
C VAL A 105 -21.66 -9.89 21.97
N PRO A 106 -20.74 -10.80 22.34
CA PRO A 106 -20.63 -12.09 21.68
C PRO A 106 -21.98 -12.81 21.77
N ALA A 107 -22.55 -13.19 20.62
CA ALA A 107 -23.86 -13.83 20.58
C ALA A 107 -23.78 -15.27 21.09
N GLY A 108 -23.98 -15.46 22.40
CA GLY A 108 -24.21 -16.75 23.06
C GLY A 108 -23.09 -17.25 23.95
N ASP A 109 -23.43 -18.14 24.88
CA ASP A 109 -22.47 -18.93 25.66
C ASP A 109 -21.53 -19.68 24.70
N ARG A 110 -20.22 -19.54 24.90
CA ARG A 110 -19.16 -20.26 24.15
C ARG A 110 -19.29 -21.79 24.20
N SER A 111 -20.23 -22.33 24.98
CA SER A 111 -20.50 -23.76 25.19
C SER A 111 -21.58 -24.36 24.29
N GLN A 112 -22.31 -23.55 23.50
CA GLN A 112 -23.34 -24.05 22.57
C GLN A 112 -22.91 -23.87 21.11
N GLY A 113 -22.78 -24.99 20.39
CA GLY A 113 -22.48 -24.97 18.95
C GLY A 113 -23.59 -24.27 18.17
N LYS A 114 -23.23 -23.24 17.40
CA LYS A 114 -24.17 -22.46 16.58
C LYS A 114 -23.96 -22.76 15.10
N PHE A 115 -25.05 -23.09 14.41
CA PHE A 115 -25.08 -23.22 12.95
C PHE A 115 -25.57 -21.89 12.36
N ILE A 116 -24.70 -21.21 11.60
CA ILE A 116 -25.01 -19.93 10.95
C ILE A 116 -24.97 -20.14 9.44
N ILE A 117 -26.13 -19.97 8.77
CA ILE A 117 -26.22 -19.99 7.31
C ILE A 117 -25.95 -18.57 6.82
N THR A 118 -24.86 -18.38 6.09
CA THR A 118 -24.52 -17.10 5.44
C THR A 118 -24.76 -17.20 3.93
N GLY A 119 -25.61 -16.34 3.37
CA GLY A 119 -25.91 -16.30 1.93
C GLY A 119 -27.31 -15.79 1.63
N GLY A 120 -27.53 -15.20 0.45
CA GLY A 120 -28.82 -14.63 0.04
C GLY A 120 -29.93 -15.64 -0.26
N GLU A 121 -29.62 -16.94 -0.22
CA GLU A 121 -30.54 -18.06 -0.49
C GLU A 121 -30.84 -18.88 0.78
N SER A 122 -31.01 -18.21 1.92
CA SER A 122 -31.15 -18.89 3.21
C SER A 122 -32.38 -19.79 3.30
N LEU A 123 -32.23 -20.95 3.94
CA LEU A 123 -33.35 -21.80 4.35
C LEU A 123 -34.19 -21.09 5.42
N PRO A 124 -35.54 -21.18 5.37
CA PRO A 124 -36.41 -20.67 6.42
C PRO A 124 -36.02 -21.22 7.79
N VAL A 125 -36.01 -20.36 8.81
CA VAL A 125 -35.66 -20.75 10.20
C VAL A 125 -36.61 -21.83 10.72
N ARG A 126 -37.85 -21.87 10.21
CA ARG A 126 -38.84 -22.93 10.44
C ARG A 126 -39.61 -23.26 9.16
N PRO A 127 -40.09 -24.51 8.99
CA PRO A 127 -40.96 -24.86 7.86
C PRO A 127 -42.22 -23.97 7.86
N GLY A 128 -42.45 -23.25 6.76
CA GLY A 128 -43.60 -22.35 6.59
C GLY A 128 -43.30 -20.86 6.82
N ASP A 129 -42.10 -20.51 7.30
CA ASP A 129 -41.69 -19.10 7.42
C ASP A 129 -41.31 -18.50 6.05
N ASN A 130 -41.60 -17.21 5.89
CA ASN A 130 -41.11 -16.44 4.74
C ASN A 130 -39.59 -16.38 4.75
N LEU A 131 -38.97 -16.36 3.57
CA LEU A 131 -37.53 -16.22 3.42
C LEU A 131 -37.04 -14.96 4.17
N PRO A 132 -35.98 -15.05 4.98
CA PRO A 132 -35.33 -13.89 5.58
C PRO A 132 -34.95 -12.85 4.53
N SER A 133 -34.96 -11.58 4.91
CA SER A 133 -34.40 -10.49 4.09
C SER A 133 -33.01 -10.86 3.56
N LYS A 134 -32.70 -10.46 2.33
CA LYS A 134 -31.38 -10.62 1.70
C LYS A 134 -30.23 -10.07 2.57
N TYR A 135 -30.56 -9.18 3.51
CA TYR A 135 -29.66 -8.61 4.52
C TYR A 135 -30.25 -8.81 5.92
N PRO A 136 -30.04 -9.97 6.58
CA PRO A 136 -30.50 -10.18 7.94
C PRO A 136 -29.61 -9.42 8.93
N THR A 137 -30.19 -8.53 9.72
CA THR A 137 -29.45 -7.72 10.70
C THR A 137 -29.24 -8.41 12.06
N GLY A 138 -29.62 -9.70 12.17
CA GLY A 138 -29.60 -10.43 13.44
C GLY A 138 -30.58 -9.86 14.48
N GLU A 139 -30.56 -10.42 15.68
CA GLU A 139 -31.35 -9.92 16.80
C GLU A 139 -30.73 -8.63 17.34
N ILE A 140 -31.25 -7.49 16.90
CA ILE A 140 -30.84 -6.18 17.41
C ILE A 140 -31.56 -5.97 18.74
N ARG A 141 -30.84 -6.08 19.86
CA ARG A 141 -31.36 -5.56 21.12
C ARG A 141 -31.27 -4.04 21.09
N GLY A 142 -32.37 -3.37 21.40
CA GLY A 142 -32.35 -1.93 21.58
C GLY A 142 -31.36 -1.60 22.69
N ALA A 143 -30.40 -0.72 22.41
CA ALA A 143 -29.60 -0.12 23.46
C ALA A 143 -30.57 0.48 24.47
N SER A 144 -30.37 0.21 25.77
CA SER A 144 -31.03 0.96 26.82
C SER A 144 -30.87 2.43 26.49
N LYS A 145 -31.93 3.24 26.69
CA LYS A 145 -31.85 4.70 26.52
C LYS A 145 -30.97 5.28 27.64
N ASP A 146 -29.69 4.97 27.61
CA ASP A 146 -28.70 5.75 28.31
C ASP A 146 -28.45 6.99 27.47
N ASN A 147 -28.62 8.13 28.12
CA ASN A 147 -28.57 9.46 27.55
C ASN A 147 -27.49 9.53 26.47
N THR A 148 -27.90 9.89 25.24
CA THR A 148 -26.99 10.15 24.13
C THR A 148 -26.13 11.37 24.46
N ASN A 149 -25.10 11.18 25.28
CA ASN A 149 -24.00 12.10 25.42
C ASN A 149 -23.18 11.92 24.15
N SER A 150 -23.43 12.78 23.16
CA SER A 150 -22.53 12.95 22.03
C SER A 150 -21.15 13.31 22.60
N TRP A 151 -20.13 12.56 22.22
CA TRP A 151 -18.73 12.83 22.59
C TRP A 151 -18.43 14.33 22.40
N GLN A 152 -17.86 14.96 23.42
CA GLN A 152 -17.45 16.36 23.39
C GLN A 152 -15.95 16.50 23.67
N PRO A 153 -15.28 17.52 23.12
CA PRO A 153 -13.85 17.74 23.37
C PRO A 153 -13.55 17.81 24.88
N GLY A 154 -12.73 16.88 25.37
CA GLY A 154 -12.44 16.68 26.80
C GLY A 154 -12.93 15.32 27.35
N ASP A 155 -13.84 14.66 26.65
CA ASP A 155 -14.23 13.28 26.95
C ASP A 155 -13.11 12.30 26.59
N PRO A 156 -12.89 11.25 27.39
CA PRO A 156 -11.87 10.24 27.11
C PRO A 156 -12.13 9.54 25.77
N ILE A 157 -11.09 9.44 24.95
CA ILE A 157 -11.11 8.62 23.74
C ILE A 157 -11.04 7.16 24.18
N ILE A 158 -11.97 6.35 23.70
CA ILE A 158 -12.03 4.93 24.00
C ILE A 158 -11.60 4.16 22.75
N GLU A 159 -10.48 3.44 22.86
CA GLU A 159 -9.95 2.66 21.74
C GLU A 159 -10.65 1.30 21.60
N PRO A 160 -10.82 0.80 20.37
CA PRO A 160 -11.19 -0.59 20.14
C PRO A 160 -10.15 -1.54 20.75
N GLN A 161 -10.62 -2.66 21.32
CA GLN A 161 -9.76 -3.66 21.94
C GLN A 161 -9.47 -4.85 21.01
N ASP A 162 -10.39 -5.16 20.09
CA ASP A 162 -10.25 -6.29 19.17
C ASP A 162 -11.10 -6.10 17.90
N ALA A 163 -10.87 -6.96 16.90
CA ALA A 163 -11.64 -7.05 15.67
C ALA A 163 -12.69 -8.18 15.76
N TYR A 164 -13.96 -7.83 15.58
CA TYR A 164 -15.09 -8.75 15.67
C TYR A 164 -15.71 -8.98 14.29
N ARG A 165 -15.98 -10.25 13.97
CA ARG A 165 -16.75 -10.62 12.79
C ARG A 165 -18.24 -10.65 13.13
N LEU A 166 -19.01 -9.77 12.48
CA LEU A 166 -20.46 -9.73 12.61
C LEU A 166 -21.13 -10.91 11.87
N ALA A 167 -22.40 -11.17 12.18
CA ALA A 167 -23.17 -12.27 11.57
C ALA A 167 -23.31 -12.15 10.03
N ASN A 168 -23.22 -10.93 9.49
CA ASN A 168 -23.22 -10.66 8.05
C ASN A 168 -21.82 -10.81 7.41
N GLY A 169 -20.81 -11.25 8.17
CA GLY A 169 -19.44 -11.44 7.70
C GLY A 169 -18.56 -10.19 7.70
N LYS A 170 -19.10 -9.01 8.02
CA LYS A 170 -18.33 -7.76 8.13
C LYS A 170 -17.41 -7.79 9.35
N MET A 171 -16.19 -7.29 9.19
CA MET A 171 -15.25 -7.06 10.29
C MET A 171 -15.46 -5.67 10.87
N VAL A 172 -15.52 -5.55 12.19
CA VAL A 172 -15.57 -4.27 12.91
C VAL A 172 -14.58 -4.27 14.06
N LEU A 173 -13.89 -3.16 14.27
CA LEU A 173 -13.09 -2.88 15.45
C LEU A 173 -14.05 -2.43 16.56
N SER A 174 -14.03 -3.13 17.70
CA SER A 174 -14.88 -2.81 18.84
C SER A 174 -14.23 -3.23 20.16
N ARG A 175 -14.99 -3.09 21.25
CA ARG A 175 -14.69 -3.58 22.60
C ARG A 175 -15.80 -4.51 23.07
N GLU A 176 -15.51 -5.44 23.96
CA GLU A 176 -16.56 -6.20 24.63
C GLU A 176 -17.37 -5.27 25.56
N CYS A 177 -18.66 -5.55 25.72
CA CYS A 177 -19.48 -4.82 26.69
C CYS A 177 -19.07 -5.24 28.11
N SER A 178 -18.70 -4.27 28.95
CA SER A 178 -18.58 -4.48 30.39
C SER A 178 -19.96 -4.87 30.95
N GLN A 179 -20.01 -5.98 31.70
CA GLN A 179 -21.22 -6.40 32.43
C GLN A 179 -21.62 -5.39 33.51
#